data_AF-A0A9D6KWG1-F1
#
_entry.id   AF-A0A9D6KWG1-F1
#
_cell.length_a   1.000
_cell.length_b   1.000
_cell.length_c   1.000
_cell.angle_alpha   90.00
_cell.angle_beta   90.00
_cell.angle_gamma   90.00
#
_symmetry.space_group_name_H-M   'P 1'
#
loop_
_entity.id
_entity.type
_entity.pdbx_description
1 polymer ?
#
loop_
_entity_poly.entity_id
_entity_poly.type
_entity_poly.pdbx_seq_one_letter_code
_entity_poly.pdbx_strand_id
1 'polypeptide(L)'
;QGARFDHLAALIKFLRDAGVTVEALGSGLRIRRNGGRLAPVDFSTEPYPGFPTDLQAQAMALMCMADGQSRIKETIFENRFMHAPELARLGAQIAVHGNEAIVTGVPKLIGAPVMATDLRASVSLVVAGLAAEGETIVNRVYHLDRGFENLEAKLAGCGAHVARTHEAEALAAVLQVGFTPAEEPPGGTVQVVLAGGGEIAVEVECLDALLMDIGAPWRTPRRPDHEDA
;
A
#
# COMPACT_ATOMS: atom_id res chain seq x y z
N GLN A 1 21.08 -6.34 2.50
CA GLN A 1 22.42 -6.21 1.86
C GLN A 1 22.50 -4.83 1.18
N GLY A 2 23.69 -4.31 0.90
CA GLY A 2 23.89 -3.03 0.19
C GLY A 2 23.76 -1.75 1.03
N ALA A 3 23.45 -1.87 2.33
CA ALA A 3 23.37 -0.72 3.23
C ALA A 3 24.77 -0.30 3.73
N ARG A 4 25.07 1.00 3.69
CA ARG A 4 26.31 1.56 4.23
C ARG A 4 26.09 2.03 5.67
N PHE A 5 26.81 1.43 6.61
CA PHE A 5 26.66 1.70 8.05
C PHE A 5 26.83 3.19 8.38
N ASP A 6 27.87 3.82 7.82
CA ASP A 6 28.23 5.20 8.15
C ASP A 6 27.20 6.24 7.67
N HIS A 7 26.41 5.92 6.65
CA HIS A 7 25.35 6.81 6.14
C HIS A 7 24.10 6.80 7.03
N LEU A 8 23.99 5.82 7.93
CA LEU A 8 22.77 5.54 8.70
C LEU A 8 23.00 5.71 10.21
N ALA A 9 24.07 6.40 10.63
CA ALA A 9 24.46 6.53 12.03
C ALA A 9 23.31 7.01 12.95
N ALA A 10 22.57 8.06 12.55
CA ALA A 10 21.44 8.57 13.33
C ALA A 10 20.27 7.56 13.43
N LEU A 11 19.95 6.86 12.33
CA LEU A 11 18.92 5.81 12.34
C LEU A 11 19.36 4.63 13.21
N ILE A 12 20.62 4.21 13.11
CA ILE A 12 21.18 3.10 13.88
C ILE A 12 21.14 3.42 15.37
N LYS A 13 21.50 4.65 15.75
CA LYS A 13 21.37 5.14 17.12
C LYS A 13 19.91 5.09 17.58
N PHE A 14 18.98 5.66 16.82
CA PHE A 14 17.54 5.63 17.13
C PHE A 14 17.02 4.21 17.35
N LEU A 15 17.36 3.27 16.45
CA LEU A 15 16.96 1.88 16.57
C LEU A 15 17.53 1.23 17.84
N ARG A 16 18.81 1.48 18.16
CA ARG A 16 19.44 0.98 19.39
C ARG A 16 18.81 1.55 20.65
N ASP A 17 18.50 2.84 20.67
CA ASP A 17 17.79 3.50 21.77
C ASP A 17 16.38 2.89 21.96
N ALA A 18 15.74 2.46 20.87
CA ALA A 18 14.45 1.74 20.91
C ALA A 18 14.59 0.26 21.33
N GLY A 19 15.79 -0.22 21.65
CA GLY A 19 16.05 -1.61 22.06
C GLY A 19 16.27 -2.60 20.91
N VAL A 20 16.55 -2.11 19.69
CA VAL A 20 16.84 -2.95 18.52
C VAL A 20 18.33 -3.19 18.38
N THR A 21 18.73 -4.45 18.18
CA THR A 21 20.12 -4.78 17.87
C THR A 21 20.40 -4.53 16.39
N VAL A 22 21.42 -3.72 16.11
CA VAL A 22 21.88 -3.42 14.75
C VAL A 22 23.37 -3.69 14.63
N GLU A 23 23.73 -4.65 13.78
CA GLU A 23 25.09 -5.12 13.55
C GLU A 23 25.53 -4.80 12.12
N ALA A 24 26.76 -4.29 11.96
CA ALA A 24 27.39 -4.15 10.66
C ALA A 24 27.79 -5.53 10.13
N LEU A 25 27.50 -5.79 8.87
CA LEU A 25 28.02 -6.92 8.11
C LEU A 25 28.86 -6.38 6.95
N GLY A 26 29.84 -7.14 6.47
CA GLY A 26 30.65 -6.73 5.31
C GLY A 26 29.83 -6.39 4.06
N SER A 27 28.60 -6.92 3.95
CA SER A 27 27.68 -6.69 2.84
C SER A 27 26.41 -5.90 3.21
N GLY A 28 26.32 -5.32 4.42
CA GLY A 28 25.15 -4.54 4.83
C GLY A 28 24.92 -4.45 6.33
N LEU A 29 23.66 -4.51 6.75
CA LEU A 29 23.25 -4.46 8.15
C LEU A 29 22.43 -5.70 8.50
N ARG A 30 22.58 -6.16 9.73
CA ARG A 30 21.67 -7.12 10.35
C ARG A 30 20.91 -6.44 11.48
N ILE A 31 19.59 -6.53 11.44
CA ILE A 31 18.68 -5.94 12.43
C ILE A 31 17.97 -7.09 13.14
N ARG A 32 17.95 -7.09 14.47
CA ARG A 32 17.30 -8.11 15.30
C ARG A 32 16.53 -7.48 16.45
N ARG A 33 15.38 -8.07 16.77
CA ARG A 33 14.62 -7.80 18.00
C ARG A 33 14.68 -9.01 18.93
N ASN A 34 14.58 -8.74 20.22
CA ASN A 34 14.53 -9.72 21.30
C ASN A 34 13.09 -10.23 21.58
N GLY A 35 12.11 -9.83 20.77
CA GLY A 35 10.69 -10.18 20.93
C GLY A 35 9.92 -9.31 21.94
N GLY A 36 10.60 -8.49 22.74
CA GLY A 36 9.96 -7.53 23.66
C GLY A 36 9.41 -6.30 22.93
N ARG A 37 8.56 -5.51 23.62
CA ARG A 37 8.11 -4.20 23.12
C ARG A 37 9.29 -3.25 22.99
N LEU A 38 9.17 -2.28 22.08
CA LEU A 38 10.21 -1.28 21.84
C LEU A 38 10.24 -0.28 23.00
N ALA A 39 11.42 0.27 23.29
CA ALA A 39 11.52 1.42 24.17
C ALA A 39 11.05 2.68 23.41
N PRO A 40 10.36 3.62 24.08
CA PRO A 40 10.03 4.90 23.48
C PRO A 40 11.29 5.73 23.26
N VAL A 41 11.33 6.50 22.16
CA VAL A 41 12.48 7.32 21.80
C VAL A 41 12.02 8.70 21.37
N ASP A 42 12.49 9.71 22.10
CA ASP A 42 12.34 11.11 21.71
C ASP A 42 13.36 11.46 20.62
N PHE A 43 12.93 12.14 19.56
CA PHE A 43 13.85 12.60 18.53
C PHE A 43 13.37 13.88 17.85
N SER A 44 14.35 14.64 17.36
CA SER A 44 14.14 15.79 16.48
C SER A 44 14.76 15.51 15.12
N THR A 45 14.10 15.89 14.04
CA THR A 45 14.72 15.85 12.71
C THR A 45 15.76 16.96 12.60
N GLU A 46 16.85 16.68 11.89
CA GLU A 46 17.99 17.59 11.75
C GLU A 46 18.64 17.40 10.37
N PRO A 47 19.36 18.40 9.83
CA PRO A 47 20.21 18.21 8.66
C PRO A 47 21.25 17.11 8.90
N TYR A 48 21.71 16.45 7.83
CA TYR A 48 22.74 15.42 7.94
C TYR A 48 23.99 15.97 8.67
N PRO A 49 24.56 15.25 9.67
CA PRO A 49 24.35 13.81 9.97
C PRO A 49 23.26 13.49 11.01
N GLY A 50 22.41 14.45 11.39
CA GLY A 50 21.30 14.25 12.33
C GLY A 50 20.17 13.37 11.79
N PHE A 51 19.10 13.21 12.57
CA PHE A 51 18.01 12.30 12.19
C PHE A 51 17.26 12.82 10.96
N PRO A 52 17.22 12.08 9.84
CA PRO A 52 16.68 12.60 8.59
C PRO A 52 15.16 12.66 8.65
N THR A 53 14.61 13.80 8.26
CA THR A 53 13.16 14.03 8.13
C THR A 53 12.47 13.01 7.21
N ASP A 54 13.20 12.43 6.25
CA ASP A 54 12.71 11.36 5.35
C ASP A 54 12.41 10.03 6.05
N LEU A 55 12.91 9.81 7.26
CA LEU A 55 12.64 8.63 8.08
C LEU A 55 11.66 8.91 9.23
N GLN A 56 11.23 10.16 9.41
CA GLN A 56 10.37 10.57 10.52
C GLN A 56 9.06 9.79 10.53
N ALA A 57 8.38 9.66 9.38
CA ALA A 57 7.07 9.01 9.31
C ALA A 57 7.14 7.52 9.68
N GLN A 58 8.18 6.84 9.21
CA GLN A 58 8.44 5.42 9.46
C GLN A 58 8.85 5.20 10.93
N ALA A 59 9.62 6.14 11.51
CA ALA A 59 9.93 6.14 12.93
C ALA A 59 8.70 6.39 13.81
N MET A 60 7.79 7.28 13.40
CA MET A 60 6.50 7.48 14.08
C MET A 60 5.67 6.19 14.09
N ALA A 61 5.54 5.50 12.95
CA ALA A 61 4.85 4.21 12.88
C ALA A 61 5.48 3.17 13.81
N LEU A 62 6.81 3.14 13.91
CA LEU A 62 7.51 2.27 14.85
C LEU A 62 7.20 2.62 16.31
N MET A 63 7.19 3.91 16.67
CA MET A 63 6.90 4.39 18.01
C MET A 63 5.45 4.16 18.45
N CYS A 64 4.52 3.98 17.50
CA CYS A 64 3.16 3.54 17.82
C CYS A 64 3.14 2.16 18.51
N MET A 65 4.20 1.36 18.38
CA MET A 65 4.34 0.05 19.01
C MET A 65 5.29 0.03 20.22
N ALA A 66 5.79 1.18 20.65
CA ALA A 66 6.67 1.31 21.81
C ALA A 66 5.91 1.14 23.14
N ASP A 67 6.63 0.90 24.23
CA ASP A 67 6.09 0.86 25.58
C ASP A 67 6.33 2.18 26.31
N GLY A 68 5.49 3.16 26.01
CA GLY A 68 5.55 4.50 26.62
C GLY A 68 5.24 5.60 25.63
N GLN A 69 5.68 6.81 25.94
CA GLN A 69 5.45 8.01 25.13
C GLN A 69 6.74 8.47 24.46
N SER A 70 6.65 8.82 23.18
CA SER A 70 7.73 9.39 22.39
C SER A 70 7.34 10.77 21.89
N ARG A 71 8.24 11.75 22.01
CA ARG A 71 8.13 13.09 21.45
C ARG A 71 8.91 13.16 20.15
N ILE A 72 8.22 13.53 19.09
CA ILE A 72 8.78 13.71 17.75
C ILE A 72 8.71 15.18 17.40
N LYS A 73 9.84 15.79 17.06
CA LYS A 73 9.90 17.18 16.62
C LYS A 73 10.40 17.27 15.19
N GLU A 74 9.61 17.87 14.32
CA GLU A 74 10.01 18.15 12.94
C GLU A 74 10.57 19.57 12.83
N THR A 75 11.81 19.71 12.37
CA THR A 75 12.48 21.02 12.24
C THR A 75 12.76 21.42 10.78
N ILE A 76 12.60 20.50 9.82
CA ILE A 76 13.00 20.71 8.43
C ILE A 76 11.83 21.16 7.57
N PHE A 77 10.64 20.60 7.80
CA PHE A 77 9.44 20.91 7.01
C PHE A 77 8.25 21.21 7.90
N GLU A 78 7.51 22.25 7.55
CA GLU A 78 6.23 22.56 8.19
C GLU A 78 5.18 21.51 7.80
N ASN A 79 4.24 21.24 8.71
CA ASN A 79 3.08 20.36 8.47
C ASN A 79 3.40 18.92 8.04
N ARG A 80 4.53 18.33 8.47
CA ARG A 80 4.97 16.99 8.03
C ARG A 80 4.29 15.80 8.71
N PHE A 81 3.27 16.02 9.54
CA PHE A 81 2.52 14.96 10.23
C PHE A 81 1.23 14.54 9.52
N MET A 82 1.13 14.70 8.19
CA MET A 82 -0.07 14.34 7.42
C MET A 82 -0.45 12.85 7.49
N HIS A 83 0.49 11.97 7.87
CA HIS A 83 0.25 10.54 8.07
C HIS A 83 -0.36 10.20 9.43
N ALA A 84 -0.32 11.11 10.41
CA ALA A 84 -0.81 10.84 11.76
C ALA A 84 -2.31 10.48 11.81
N PRO A 85 -3.22 11.17 11.07
CA PRO A 85 -4.63 10.78 11.02
C PRO A 85 -4.85 9.36 10.48
N GLU A 86 -4.08 8.94 9.48
CA GLU A 86 -4.20 7.60 8.89
C GLU A 86 -3.63 6.51 9.82
N LEU A 87 -2.54 6.79 10.53
CA LEU A 87 -2.09 5.92 11.62
C LEU A 87 -3.13 5.83 12.74
N ALA A 88 -3.82 6.93 13.06
CA ALA A 88 -4.89 6.92 14.07
C ALA A 88 -6.09 6.06 13.64
N ARG A 89 -6.37 5.93 12.32
CA ARG A 89 -7.37 4.96 11.81
C ARG A 89 -6.99 3.51 12.10
N LEU A 90 -5.70 3.22 12.21
CA LEU A 90 -5.18 1.91 12.64
C LEU A 90 -5.17 1.74 14.17
N GLY A 91 -5.71 2.70 14.93
CA GLY A 91 -5.74 2.67 16.39
C GLY A 91 -4.50 3.26 17.07
N ALA A 92 -3.61 3.94 16.34
CA ALA A 92 -2.49 4.64 16.96
C ALA A 92 -2.95 5.85 17.79
N GLN A 93 -2.28 6.11 18.91
CA GLN A 93 -2.56 7.26 19.77
C GLN A 93 -1.50 8.36 19.55
N ILE A 94 -1.87 9.37 18.76
CA ILE A 94 -0.96 10.44 18.33
C ILE A 94 -1.63 11.80 18.56
N ALA A 95 -0.94 12.70 19.26
CA ALA A 95 -1.35 14.10 19.42
C ALA A 95 -0.34 15.01 18.71
N VAL A 96 -0.81 15.83 17.76
CA VAL A 96 0.04 16.74 16.98
C VAL A 96 -0.22 18.18 17.42
N HIS A 97 0.86 18.91 17.69
CA HIS A 97 0.86 20.31 18.10
C HIS A 97 1.91 21.09 17.30
N GLY A 98 1.49 21.74 16.21
CA GLY A 98 2.40 22.45 15.32
C GLY A 98 3.41 21.49 14.69
N ASN A 99 4.68 21.68 15.00
CA ASN A 99 5.78 20.84 14.53
C ASN A 99 6.24 19.78 15.53
N GLU A 100 5.49 19.56 16.61
CA GLU A 100 5.71 18.46 17.55
C GLU A 100 4.56 17.45 17.50
N ALA A 101 4.87 16.18 17.71
CA ALA A 101 3.91 15.11 17.89
C ALA A 101 4.27 14.26 19.11
N ILE A 102 3.27 13.95 19.93
CA ILE A 102 3.37 13.00 21.04
C ILE A 102 2.72 11.70 20.60
N VAL A 103 3.51 10.63 20.54
CA VAL A 103 3.07 9.29 20.19
C VAL A 103 3.02 8.46 21.46
N THR A 104 1.86 7.98 21.85
CA THR A 104 1.70 7.02 22.94
C THR A 104 1.61 5.64 22.32
N GLY A 105 2.57 4.77 22.64
CA GLY A 105 2.61 3.44 22.08
C GLY A 105 1.47 2.57 22.59
N VAL A 106 0.86 1.81 21.69
CA VAL A 106 -0.30 0.95 21.92
C VAL A 106 0.10 -0.52 21.92
N PRO A 107 -0.64 -1.40 22.61
CA PRO A 107 -0.35 -2.83 22.61
C PRO A 107 -0.53 -3.46 21.22
N LYS A 108 -1.43 -2.91 20.40
CA LYS A 108 -1.74 -3.39 19.06
C LYS A 108 -2.31 -2.28 18.18
N LEU A 109 -2.06 -2.41 16.88
CA LEU A 109 -2.78 -1.70 15.83
C LEU A 109 -3.85 -2.64 15.25
N ILE A 110 -4.89 -2.08 14.65
CA ILE A 110 -5.99 -2.81 14.02
C ILE A 110 -6.03 -2.43 12.55
N GLY A 111 -6.06 -3.43 11.68
CA GLY A 111 -6.11 -3.21 10.24
C GLY A 111 -7.38 -2.48 9.83
N ALA A 112 -7.22 -1.50 8.93
CA ALA A 112 -8.31 -0.72 8.38
C ALA A 112 -7.95 -0.21 6.97
N PRO A 113 -8.94 0.25 6.18
CA PRO A 113 -8.66 1.01 4.97
C PRO A 113 -8.06 2.37 5.30
N VAL A 114 -6.90 2.65 4.70
CA VAL A 114 -6.12 3.89 4.86
C VAL A 114 -5.70 4.47 3.50
N MET A 115 -5.37 5.74 3.48
CA MET A 115 -5.09 6.51 2.27
C MET A 115 -3.64 7.02 2.27
N ALA A 116 -2.86 6.62 1.27
CA ALA A 116 -1.54 7.21 1.05
C ALA A 116 -1.66 8.69 0.60
N THR A 117 -0.91 9.59 1.25
CA THR A 117 -0.91 11.03 0.96
C THR A 117 0.36 11.53 0.27
N ASP A 118 1.49 10.88 0.54
CA ASP A 118 2.81 11.19 -0.03
C ASP A 118 3.74 9.97 0.07
N LEU A 119 4.94 10.06 -0.51
CA LEU A 119 5.88 8.95 -0.58
C LEU A 119 6.30 8.41 0.80
N ARG A 120 6.60 9.28 1.78
CA ARG A 120 7.12 8.85 3.09
C ARG A 120 5.98 8.37 4.00
N ALA A 121 4.84 9.06 3.96
CA ALA A 121 3.60 8.64 4.60
C ALA A 121 3.12 7.28 4.10
N SER A 122 3.19 7.02 2.79
CA SER A 122 2.73 5.73 2.22
C SER A 122 3.46 4.54 2.83
N VAL A 123 4.79 4.63 2.96
CA VAL A 123 5.58 3.54 3.52
C VAL A 123 5.35 3.38 5.02
N SER A 124 5.13 4.48 5.77
CA SER A 124 4.82 4.36 7.19
C SER A 124 3.50 3.61 7.42
N LEU A 125 2.50 3.81 6.57
CA LEU A 125 1.24 3.06 6.61
C LEU A 125 1.42 1.58 6.26
N VAL A 126 2.26 1.25 5.28
CA VAL A 126 2.60 -0.15 4.99
C VAL A 126 3.28 -0.81 6.19
N VAL A 127 4.26 -0.13 6.81
CA VAL A 127 4.96 -0.65 8.00
C VAL A 127 4.01 -0.83 9.18
N ALA A 128 3.10 0.13 9.42
CA ALA A 128 2.09 0.03 10.45
C ALA A 128 1.09 -1.10 10.19
N GLY A 129 0.65 -1.27 8.94
CA GLY A 129 -0.24 -2.35 8.52
C GLY A 129 0.36 -3.74 8.71
N LEU A 130 1.67 -3.90 8.48
CA LEU A 130 2.39 -5.16 8.78
C LEU A 130 2.44 -5.51 10.27
N ALA A 131 2.29 -4.51 11.15
CA ALA A 131 2.24 -4.72 12.60
C ALA A 131 0.80 -4.78 13.15
N ALA A 132 -0.21 -4.49 12.32
CA ALA A 132 -1.60 -4.45 12.73
C ALA A 132 -2.24 -5.86 12.72
N GLU A 133 -3.19 -6.08 13.63
CA GLU A 133 -4.05 -7.25 13.61
C GLU A 133 -5.13 -7.11 12.54
N GLY A 134 -5.31 -8.14 11.70
CA GLY A 134 -6.31 -8.14 10.64
C GLY A 134 -5.76 -7.61 9.32
N GLU A 135 -6.66 -7.13 8.44
CA GLU A 135 -6.33 -6.70 7.10
C GLU A 135 -6.22 -5.17 7.02
N THR A 136 -5.13 -4.66 6.44
CA THR A 136 -4.94 -3.24 6.15
C THR A 136 -4.94 -3.05 4.63
N ILE A 137 -5.82 -2.17 4.13
CA ILE A 137 -5.88 -1.81 2.71
C ILE A 137 -5.31 -0.42 2.55
N VAL A 138 -4.13 -0.31 1.93
CA VAL A 138 -3.50 0.98 1.64
C VAL A 138 -3.89 1.42 0.23
N ASN A 139 -4.73 2.44 0.14
CA ASN A 139 -5.20 3.00 -1.12
C ASN A 139 -4.28 4.13 -1.63
N ARG A 140 -4.41 4.50 -2.91
CA ARG A 140 -3.67 5.60 -3.57
C ARG A 140 -2.14 5.41 -3.56
N VAL A 141 -1.69 4.18 -3.79
CA VAL A 141 -0.28 3.78 -3.75
C VAL A 141 0.61 4.36 -4.86
N TYR A 142 0.10 5.18 -5.78
CA TYR A 142 0.92 5.85 -6.81
C TYR A 142 2.04 6.71 -6.22
N HIS A 143 1.86 7.20 -4.98
CA HIS A 143 2.91 7.90 -4.24
C HIS A 143 4.07 6.98 -3.84
N LEU A 144 3.80 5.70 -3.58
CA LEU A 144 4.78 4.69 -3.18
C LEU A 144 5.69 4.32 -4.35
N ASP A 145 5.09 4.16 -5.53
CA ASP A 145 5.77 3.72 -6.76
C ASP A 145 6.85 4.73 -7.22
N ARG A 146 6.73 6.00 -6.80
CA ARG A 146 7.73 7.05 -7.08
C ARG A 146 9.07 6.88 -6.36
N GLY A 147 9.13 6.07 -5.30
CA GLY A 147 10.34 5.96 -4.49
C GLY A 147 10.68 4.57 -3.98
N PHE A 148 9.79 3.59 -4.17
CA PHE A 148 10.03 2.20 -3.79
C PHE A 148 9.71 1.27 -4.94
N GLU A 149 10.76 0.73 -5.54
CA GLU A 149 10.65 -0.29 -6.58
C GLU A 149 10.39 -1.66 -5.95
N ASN A 150 9.37 -2.38 -6.46
CA ASN A 150 9.07 -3.77 -6.08
C ASN A 150 9.00 -3.98 -4.55
N LEU A 151 8.36 -3.07 -3.83
CA LEU A 151 8.31 -3.08 -2.36
C LEU A 151 7.63 -4.34 -1.84
N GLU A 152 6.51 -4.72 -2.43
CA GLU A 152 5.72 -5.91 -2.12
C GLU A 152 6.56 -7.18 -2.23
N ALA A 153 7.36 -7.32 -3.30
CA ALA A 153 8.21 -8.47 -3.51
C ALA A 153 9.35 -8.53 -2.47
N LYS A 154 9.93 -7.37 -2.13
CA LYS A 154 10.99 -7.26 -1.11
C LYS A 154 10.45 -7.63 0.27
N LEU A 155 9.26 -7.14 0.62
CA LEU A 155 8.59 -7.44 1.89
C LEU A 155 8.15 -8.90 1.97
N ALA A 156 7.54 -9.43 0.90
CA ALA A 156 7.17 -10.85 0.80
C ALA A 156 8.40 -11.76 0.91
N GLY A 157 9.53 -11.38 0.32
CA GLY A 157 10.82 -12.05 0.49
C GLY A 157 11.35 -12.05 1.93
N CYS A 158 10.86 -11.15 2.79
CA CYS A 158 11.11 -11.15 4.23
C CYS A 158 10.02 -11.88 5.04
N GLY A 159 9.06 -12.54 4.39
CA GLY A 159 7.97 -13.28 5.03
C GLY A 159 6.72 -12.44 5.33
N ALA A 160 6.62 -11.21 4.81
CA ALA A 160 5.42 -10.40 4.97
C ALA A 160 4.25 -10.94 4.12
N HIS A 161 3.05 -10.97 4.68
CA HIS A 161 1.81 -11.22 3.93
C HIS A 161 1.32 -9.91 3.31
N VAL A 162 1.83 -9.58 2.13
CA VAL A 162 1.47 -8.37 1.38
C VAL A 162 1.24 -8.73 -0.08
N ALA A 163 0.22 -8.13 -0.69
CA ALA A 163 -0.07 -8.28 -2.10
C ALA A 163 -0.50 -6.92 -2.66
N ARG A 164 -0.14 -6.66 -3.93
CA ARG A 164 -0.71 -5.55 -4.68
C ARG A 164 -1.95 -6.05 -5.38
N THR A 165 -3.10 -5.48 -5.05
CA THR A 165 -4.37 -5.74 -5.73
C THR A 165 -4.64 -4.61 -6.70
N HIS A 166 -4.92 -4.97 -7.94
CA HIS A 166 -5.56 -4.05 -8.87
C HIS A 166 -7.05 -4.23 -8.65
N GLU A 167 -7.73 -3.21 -8.13
CA GLU A 167 -9.17 -3.13 -8.40
C GLU A 167 -9.27 -3.07 -9.92
N ALA A 168 -9.96 -4.04 -10.51
CA ALA A 168 -10.50 -3.83 -11.84
C ALA A 168 -11.50 -2.69 -11.66
N GLU A 169 -11.06 -1.46 -11.89
CA GLU A 169 -11.96 -0.33 -12.09
C GLU A 169 -12.78 -0.71 -13.33
N ALA A 170 -13.92 -1.38 -13.12
CA ALA A 170 -14.94 -1.44 -14.12
C ALA A 170 -15.42 0.00 -14.31
N LEU A 171 -14.77 0.73 -15.22
CA LEU A 171 -15.14 2.12 -15.56
C LEU A 171 -16.63 2.19 -15.91
N ALA A 172 -17.15 1.11 -16.50
CA ALA A 172 -18.56 0.84 -16.64
C ALA A 172 -18.79 -0.67 -16.81
N ALA A 173 -19.90 -1.18 -16.29
CA ALA A 173 -20.34 -2.54 -16.60
C ALA A 173 -21.26 -2.50 -17.83
N VAL A 174 -20.94 -3.26 -18.87
CA VAL A 174 -21.79 -3.39 -20.06
C VAL A 174 -22.98 -4.29 -19.72
N LEU A 175 -24.19 -3.75 -19.83
CA LEU A 175 -25.43 -4.49 -19.63
C LEU A 175 -25.92 -5.15 -20.92
N GLN A 176 -25.78 -4.45 -22.04
CA GLN A 176 -26.29 -4.89 -23.33
C GLN A 176 -25.44 -4.34 -24.46
N VAL A 177 -25.21 -5.16 -25.48
CA VAL A 177 -24.69 -4.73 -26.78
C VAL A 177 -25.76 -5.04 -27.83
N GLY A 178 -26.23 -4.02 -28.54
CA GLY A 178 -27.19 -4.12 -29.63
C GLY A 178 -26.57 -3.67 -30.95
N PHE A 179 -27.13 -4.16 -32.06
CA PHE A 179 -26.78 -3.71 -33.40
C PHE A 179 -28.05 -3.41 -34.19
N THR A 180 -28.11 -2.23 -34.79
CA THR A 180 -29.20 -1.79 -35.68
C THR A 180 -28.63 -1.59 -37.08
N PRO A 181 -28.99 -2.42 -38.07
CA PRO A 181 -28.52 -2.25 -39.44
C PRO A 181 -28.95 -0.91 -40.04
N ALA A 182 -28.11 -0.33 -40.90
CA ALA A 182 -28.48 0.84 -41.70
C ALA A 182 -29.48 0.45 -42.81
N GLU A 183 -30.24 1.42 -43.35
CA GLU A 183 -31.20 1.17 -44.44
C GLU A 183 -30.53 0.64 -45.71
N GLU A 184 -29.29 1.08 -45.99
CA GLU A 184 -28.47 0.59 -47.09
C GLU A 184 -27.20 -0.11 -46.54
N PRO A 185 -27.07 -1.44 -46.67
CA PRO A 185 -25.88 -2.16 -46.23
C PRO A 185 -24.66 -1.92 -47.16
N PRO A 186 -23.41 -2.14 -46.69
CA PRO A 186 -23.03 -2.64 -45.37
C PRO A 186 -22.94 -1.52 -44.32
N GLY A 187 -23.37 -1.80 -43.10
CA GLY A 187 -23.21 -0.89 -41.96
C GLY A 187 -24.39 -0.87 -40.99
N GLY A 188 -24.25 -0.09 -39.93
CA GLY A 188 -25.27 0.09 -38.90
C GLY A 188 -24.72 0.76 -37.65
N THR A 189 -25.53 0.79 -36.60
CA THR A 189 -25.17 1.37 -35.30
C THR A 189 -25.00 0.27 -34.27
N VAL A 190 -23.85 0.23 -33.59
CA VAL A 190 -23.63 -0.57 -32.39
C VAL A 190 -23.96 0.28 -31.16
N GLN A 191 -24.85 -0.22 -30.32
CA GLN A 191 -25.22 0.42 -29.05
C GLN A 191 -24.69 -0.39 -27.88
N VAL A 192 -23.94 0.26 -26.99
CA VAL A 192 -23.44 -0.32 -25.74
C VAL A 192 -24.12 0.39 -24.57
N VAL A 193 -24.93 -0.35 -23.82
CA VAL A 193 -25.65 0.15 -22.64
C VAL A 193 -24.83 -0.18 -21.39
N LEU A 194 -24.62 0.82 -20.53
CA LEU A 194 -23.80 0.72 -19.33
C LEU A 194 -24.67 0.70 -18.06
N ALA A 195 -24.19 0.02 -17.00
CA ALA A 195 -24.90 -0.15 -15.73
C ALA A 195 -25.13 1.13 -14.89
N GLY A 196 -24.79 2.30 -15.44
CA GLY A 196 -25.08 3.63 -14.88
C GLY A 196 -26.09 4.44 -15.70
N GLY A 197 -26.79 3.81 -16.67
CA GLY A 197 -27.72 4.50 -17.57
C GLY A 197 -27.05 5.27 -18.72
N GLY A 198 -25.72 5.18 -18.84
CA GLY A 198 -24.99 5.71 -19.99
C GLY A 198 -25.12 4.80 -21.21
N GLU A 199 -25.15 5.41 -22.38
CA GLU A 199 -25.21 4.72 -23.67
C GLU A 199 -24.10 5.24 -24.57
N ILE A 200 -23.40 4.32 -25.25
CA ILE A 200 -22.43 4.63 -26.29
C ILE A 200 -22.98 4.08 -27.60
N ALA A 201 -23.17 4.95 -28.60
CA ALA A 201 -23.58 4.58 -29.95
C ALA A 201 -22.40 4.81 -30.90
N VAL A 202 -22.05 3.80 -31.70
CA VAL A 202 -20.97 3.85 -32.69
C VAL A 202 -21.54 3.49 -34.05
N GLU A 203 -21.39 4.39 -35.02
CA GLU A 203 -21.68 4.07 -36.42
C GLU A 203 -20.51 3.28 -37.03
N VAL A 204 -20.84 2.17 -37.70
CA VAL A 204 -19.87 1.29 -38.31
C VAL A 204 -20.24 1.04 -39.77
N GLU A 205 -19.25 1.12 -40.66
CA GLU A 205 -19.41 0.83 -42.09
C GLU A 205 -19.41 -0.68 -42.36
N CYS A 206 -18.79 -1.47 -41.49
CA CYS A 206 -18.78 -2.94 -41.57
C CYS A 206 -18.61 -3.52 -40.16
N LEU A 207 -19.28 -4.63 -39.88
CA LEU A 207 -19.17 -5.36 -38.62
C LEU A 207 -18.86 -6.83 -38.87
N ASP A 208 -17.60 -7.21 -38.63
CA ASP A 208 -17.18 -8.61 -38.58
C ASP A 208 -17.18 -9.06 -37.11
N ALA A 209 -18.01 -10.05 -36.79
CA ALA A 209 -18.12 -10.58 -35.42
C ALA A 209 -17.68 -12.05 -35.38
N LEU A 210 -16.91 -12.40 -34.36
CA LEU A 210 -16.44 -13.77 -34.10
C LEU A 210 -16.86 -14.17 -32.69
N LEU A 211 -17.69 -15.21 -32.57
CA LEU A 211 -18.13 -15.70 -31.27
C LEU A 211 -17.04 -16.59 -30.68
N MET A 212 -16.47 -16.18 -29.55
CA MET A 212 -15.48 -16.96 -28.82
C MET A 212 -15.86 -17.01 -27.34
N ASP A 213 -15.81 -18.20 -26.74
CA ASP A 213 -15.97 -18.36 -25.30
C ASP A 213 -14.70 -17.85 -24.60
N ILE A 214 -14.83 -16.73 -23.88
CA ILE A 214 -13.76 -16.10 -23.10
C ILE A 214 -13.80 -16.52 -21.62
N GLY A 215 -14.77 -17.37 -21.23
CA GLY A 215 -14.85 -17.91 -19.89
C GLY A 215 -13.76 -18.95 -19.62
N ALA A 216 -13.39 -19.12 -18.35
CA ALA A 216 -12.61 -20.29 -17.96
C ALA A 216 -13.43 -21.56 -18.30
N PRO A 217 -12.82 -22.61 -18.88
CA PRO A 217 -13.54 -23.81 -19.26
C PRO A 217 -14.30 -24.38 -18.07
N TRP A 218 -15.62 -24.50 -18.21
CA TRP A 218 -16.48 -25.00 -17.14
C TRP A 218 -16.14 -26.47 -16.88
N ARG A 219 -15.67 -26.79 -15.67
CA ARG A 219 -15.40 -28.18 -15.29
C ARG A 219 -16.72 -28.88 -15.00
N THR A 220 -17.18 -29.71 -15.93
CA THR A 220 -18.32 -30.59 -15.68
C THR A 220 -17.89 -31.72 -14.72
N PRO A 221 -18.59 -31.92 -13.57
CA PRO A 221 -18.23 -32.97 -12.61
C PRO A 221 -18.52 -34.39 -13.12
N ARG A 222 -19.25 -34.52 -14.23
CA ARG A 222 -19.46 -35.77 -14.97
C ARG A 222 -19.41 -35.52 -16.46
N ARG A 223 -18.72 -36.41 -17.17
CA ARG A 223 -18.78 -36.53 -18.63
C ARG A 223 -19.80 -37.63 -18.96
N PRO A 224 -20.75 -37.41 -19.87
CA PRO A 224 -21.58 -38.50 -20.39
C PRO A 224 -20.68 -39.53 -21.08
N ASP A 225 -20.81 -40.79 -20.67
CA ASP A 225 -20.16 -41.91 -21.33
C ASP A 225 -21.07 -42.33 -22.48
N HIS A 226 -20.58 -42.20 -23.71
CA HIS A 226 -21.26 -42.74 -24.87
C HIS A 226 -20.48 -44.01 -25.24
N GLU A 227 -21.07 -45.18 -25.02
CA GLU A 227 -20.51 -46.42 -25.58
C GLU A 227 -20.46 -46.28 -27.11
N ASP A 228 -19.26 -46.45 -27.65
CA ASP A 228 -18.92 -46.23 -29.06
C ASP A 228 -19.88 -46.95 -30.02
N ALA A 229 -20.37 -46.23 -31.02
CA ALA A 229 -21.13 -46.76 -32.16
C ALA A 229 -20.22 -46.99 -33.38
#